data_AF-K4HGG4-F1
#
_entry.id   AF-K4HGG4-F1
#
_cell.length_a   1.000
_cell.length_b   1.000
_cell.length_c   1.000
_cell.angle_alpha   90.00
_cell.angle_beta   90.00
_cell.angle_gamma   90.00
#
_symmetry.space_group_name_H-M   'P 1'
#
loop_
_entity.id
_entity.type
_entity.pdbx_description
1 polymer ?
#
loop_
_entity_poly.entity_id
_entity_poly.type
_entity_poly.pdbx_seq_one_letter_code
_entity_poly.pdbx_strand_id
1 'polypeptide(L)'
;LYLSSMAFSDLLIFLCMPLDLFRLWQYRPWNFGDLLCKLFQFVSECCTYSTILNITALSAERYLAVCFPLRAKAKITKTKVKFLILVLWVISFVSAGPIFVLVGVEHENGTNPLDTNECRITEYAIHSGLLTIMVWTSSVFFFLPVFCL
;
A
#
# COMPACT_ATOMS: atom_id res chain seq x y z
N LEU A 1 11.44 3.13 -15.89
CA LEU A 1 10.08 2.52 -15.80
C LEU A 1 9.77 2.15 -14.36
N TYR A 2 10.59 1.34 -13.68
CA TYR A 2 10.43 1.13 -12.23
C TYR A 2 10.53 2.45 -11.43
N LEU A 3 11.57 3.25 -11.69
CA LEU A 3 11.74 4.59 -11.08
C LEU A 3 10.53 5.53 -11.30
N SER A 4 9.94 5.53 -12.49
CA SER A 4 8.76 6.35 -12.77
C SER A 4 7.52 5.84 -12.05
N SER A 5 7.38 4.51 -11.90
CA SER A 5 6.31 3.92 -11.10
C SER A 5 6.45 4.25 -9.62
N MET A 6 7.66 4.21 -9.08
CA MET A 6 7.93 4.61 -7.69
C MET A 6 7.64 6.10 -7.47
N ALA A 7 8.13 6.97 -8.35
CA ALA A 7 7.83 8.40 -8.28
C ALA A 7 6.32 8.69 -8.33
N PHE A 8 5.55 7.91 -9.10
CA PHE A 8 4.09 8.03 -9.11
C PHE A 8 3.46 7.64 -7.77
N SER A 9 3.89 6.52 -7.16
CA SER A 9 3.47 6.13 -5.81
C SER A 9 3.82 7.19 -4.76
N ASP A 10 5.04 7.75 -4.82
CA ASP A 10 5.49 8.78 -3.88
C ASP A 10 4.66 10.08 -4.01
N LEU A 11 4.31 10.47 -5.24
CA LEU A 11 3.42 11.62 -5.47
C LEU A 11 2.01 11.38 -4.93
N LEU A 12 1.48 10.16 -5.06
CA LEU A 12 0.18 9.79 -4.47
C LEU A 12 0.24 9.86 -2.94
N ILE A 13 1.28 9.32 -2.32
CA ILE A 13 1.48 9.40 -0.86
C ILE A 13 1.60 10.86 -0.43
N PHE A 14 2.37 11.67 -1.15
CA PHE A 14 2.52 13.09 -0.85
C PHE A 14 1.19 13.86 -0.92
N LEU A 15 0.33 13.53 -1.91
CA LEU A 15 -1.00 14.10 -2.02
C LEU A 15 -1.92 13.67 -0.85
N CYS A 16 -1.73 12.46 -0.35
CA CYS A 16 -2.47 11.90 0.77
C CYS A 16 -1.96 12.42 2.13
N MET A 17 -0.68 12.77 2.25
CA MET A 17 -0.02 13.25 3.48
C MET A 17 -0.77 14.36 4.25
N PRO A 18 -1.33 15.43 3.65
CA PRO A 18 -2.07 16.44 4.39
C PRO A 18 -3.34 15.90 5.08
N LEU A 19 -4.01 14.89 4.49
CA LEU A 19 -5.15 14.23 5.12
C LEU A 19 -4.71 13.42 6.34
N ASP A 20 -3.55 12.74 6.25
CA ASP A 20 -2.99 12.00 7.36
C ASP A 20 -2.54 12.93 8.50
N LEU A 21 -1.90 14.04 8.15
CA LEU A 21 -1.49 15.07 9.09
C LEU A 21 -2.70 15.68 9.79
N PHE A 22 -3.78 15.95 9.05
CA PHE A 22 -5.02 16.45 9.62
C PHE A 22 -5.65 15.43 10.57
N ARG A 23 -5.69 14.15 10.20
CA ARG A 23 -6.16 13.06 11.07
C ARG A 23 -5.33 12.96 12.35
N LEU A 24 -4.01 13.13 12.27
CA LEU A 24 -3.11 13.02 13.41
C LEU A 24 -3.21 14.25 14.33
N TRP A 25 -3.28 15.46 13.75
CA TRP A 25 -3.37 16.70 14.50
C TRP A 25 -4.75 16.89 15.13
N GLN A 26 -5.81 16.56 14.38
CA GLN A 26 -7.19 16.66 14.80
C GLN A 26 -7.84 15.28 14.76
N TYR A 27 -7.48 14.47 15.77
CA TYR A 27 -7.91 13.09 15.96
C TYR A 27 -9.44 12.90 15.94
N ARG A 28 -10.21 13.92 16.36
CA ARG A 28 -11.67 14.01 16.29
C ARG A 28 -12.12 15.44 15.89
N PRO A 29 -13.21 15.61 15.13
CA PRO A 29 -13.98 14.61 14.40
C PRO A 29 -13.52 14.43 12.94
N TRP A 30 -13.52 13.19 12.44
CA TRP A 30 -13.32 12.87 11.02
C TRP A 30 -14.64 12.99 10.25
N ASN A 31 -14.91 14.19 9.71
CA ASN A 31 -16.17 14.47 8.99
C ASN A 31 -16.07 14.41 7.46
N PHE A 32 -14.95 13.91 6.92
CA PHE A 32 -14.77 13.72 5.47
C PHE A 32 -15.50 12.49 4.91
N GLY A 33 -16.16 11.72 5.77
CA GLY A 33 -16.92 10.53 5.41
C GLY A 33 -16.11 9.23 5.42
N ASP A 34 -16.84 8.12 5.42
CA ASP A 34 -16.31 6.75 5.49
C ASP A 34 -15.53 6.36 4.22
N LEU A 35 -16.04 6.77 3.05
CA LEU A 35 -15.39 6.50 1.78
C LEU A 35 -13.98 7.12 1.71
N LEU A 36 -13.82 8.37 2.16
CA LEU A 36 -12.51 9.04 2.11
C LEU A 36 -11.52 8.41 3.09
N CYS A 37 -11.97 8.02 4.29
CA CYS A 37 -11.16 7.29 5.27
C CYS A 37 -10.62 5.98 4.68
N LYS A 38 -11.50 5.17 4.08
CA LYS A 38 -11.16 3.89 3.46
C LYS A 38 -10.23 4.06 2.26
N LEU A 39 -10.56 4.98 1.34
CA LEU A 39 -9.77 5.23 0.14
C LEU A 39 -8.37 5.74 0.48
N PHE A 40 -8.26 6.69 1.40
CA PHE A 40 -6.97 7.24 1.82
C PHE A 40 -6.06 6.14 2.39
N GLN A 41 -6.57 5.32 3.32
CA GLN A 41 -5.79 4.23 3.90
C GLN A 41 -5.42 3.18 2.84
N PHE A 42 -6.36 2.84 1.95
CA PHE A 42 -6.14 1.88 0.88
C PHE A 42 -5.04 2.34 -0.09
N VAL A 43 -5.08 3.60 -0.52
CA VAL A 43 -4.07 4.18 -1.42
C VAL A 43 -2.70 4.18 -0.74
N SER A 44 -2.62 4.54 0.54
CA SER A 44 -1.36 4.56 1.29
C SER A 44 -0.72 3.16 1.36
N GLU A 45 -1.49 2.13 1.72
CA GLU A 45 -1.02 0.75 1.76
C GLU A 45 -0.65 0.20 0.37
N CYS A 46 -1.49 0.45 -0.64
CA CYS A 46 -1.22 0.03 -2.00
C CYS A 46 0.07 0.67 -2.55
N CYS A 47 0.28 1.97 -2.31
CA CYS A 47 1.50 2.66 -2.75
C CYS A 47 2.73 2.09 -2.04
N THR A 48 2.63 1.79 -0.74
CA THR A 48 3.71 1.16 0.04
C THR A 48 4.09 -0.21 -0.52
N TYR A 49 3.12 -1.11 -0.77
CA TYR A 49 3.39 -2.41 -1.38
C TYR A 49 3.96 -2.28 -2.80
N SER A 50 3.43 -1.36 -3.60
CA SER A 50 3.93 -1.11 -4.95
C SER A 50 5.39 -0.66 -4.92
N THR A 51 5.76 0.24 -4.02
CA THR A 51 7.14 0.71 -3.86
C THR A 51 8.08 -0.43 -3.46
N ILE A 52 7.73 -1.26 -2.47
CA ILE A 52 8.55 -2.41 -2.04
C ILE A 52 8.78 -3.39 -3.21
N LEU A 53 7.72 -3.73 -3.95
CA LEU A 53 7.80 -4.62 -5.09
C LEU A 53 8.64 -4.05 -6.24
N ASN A 54 8.47 -2.76 -6.55
CA ASN A 54 9.23 -2.09 -7.60
C ASN A 54 10.73 -1.99 -7.23
N ILE A 55 11.06 -1.73 -5.96
CA ILE A 55 12.45 -1.75 -5.47
C ILE A 55 13.04 -3.15 -5.60
N THR A 56 12.30 -4.18 -5.19
CA THR A 56 12.74 -5.57 -5.30
C THR A 56 13.03 -5.97 -6.76
N ALA A 57 12.11 -5.64 -7.67
CA ALA A 57 12.28 -5.89 -9.09
C ALA A 57 13.47 -5.13 -9.68
N LEU A 58 13.68 -3.87 -9.29
CA LEU A 58 14.83 -3.08 -9.70
C LEU A 58 16.15 -3.69 -9.19
N SER A 59 16.22 -4.11 -7.93
CA SER A 59 17.40 -4.74 -7.34
C SER A 59 17.73 -6.07 -8.01
N ALA A 60 16.72 -6.91 -8.27
CA ALA A 60 16.89 -8.17 -9.00
C ALA A 60 17.36 -7.94 -10.45
N GLU A 61 16.83 -6.92 -11.13
CA GLU A 61 17.29 -6.54 -12.48
C GLU A 61 18.77 -6.14 -12.48
N ARG A 62 19.19 -5.33 -11.49
CA ARG A 62 20.58 -4.89 -11.33
C ARG A 62 21.50 -6.05 -11.01
N TYR A 63 21.10 -6.93 -10.11
CA TYR A 63 21.85 -8.14 -9.77
C TYR A 63 22.07 -9.04 -11.00
N LEU A 64 21.00 -9.32 -11.77
CA LEU A 64 21.11 -10.11 -13.01
C LEU A 64 21.98 -9.44 -14.08
N ALA A 65 21.97 -8.10 -14.17
CA ALA A 65 22.81 -7.37 -15.10
C ALA A 65 24.31 -7.47 -14.77
N VAL A 66 24.66 -7.52 -13.48
CA VAL A 66 26.05 -7.68 -13.03
C VAL A 66 26.52 -9.13 -13.19
N CYS A 67 25.75 -10.11 -12.71
CA CYS A 67 26.17 -11.52 -12.73
C CYS A 67 26.03 -12.18 -14.11
N PHE A 68 25.03 -11.78 -14.91
CA PHE A 68 24.71 -12.42 -16.20
C PHE A 68 24.41 -11.39 -17.30
N PRO A 69 25.41 -10.59 -17.73
CA PRO A 69 25.21 -9.47 -18.66
C PRO A 69 24.58 -9.87 -20.01
N LEU A 70 24.91 -11.07 -20.53
CA LEU A 70 24.34 -11.59 -21.79
C LEU A 70 22.86 -11.98 -21.66
N ARG A 71 22.46 -12.55 -20.52
CA ARG A 71 21.04 -12.90 -20.25
C ARG A 71 20.23 -11.66 -19.94
N ALA A 72 20.80 -10.67 -19.26
CA ALA A 72 20.15 -9.40 -18.95
C ALA A 72 19.73 -8.66 -20.23
N LYS A 73 20.61 -8.59 -21.24
CA LYS A 73 20.31 -7.92 -22.51
C LYS A 73 19.14 -8.58 -23.28
N ALA A 74 18.96 -9.90 -23.15
CA ALA A 74 17.87 -10.64 -23.80
C ALA A 74 16.57 -10.66 -22.98
N LYS A 75 16.65 -10.61 -21.65
CA LYS A 75 15.48 -10.70 -20.74
C LYS A 75 14.85 -9.32 -20.46
N ILE A 76 15.66 -8.25 -20.40
CA ILE A 76 15.23 -6.88 -20.07
C ILE A 76 14.75 -6.17 -21.35
N THR A 77 13.49 -6.42 -21.71
CA THR A 77 12.82 -5.69 -22.80
C THR A 77 11.83 -4.69 -22.22
N LYS A 78 11.73 -3.47 -22.80
CA LYS A 78 10.79 -2.42 -22.33
C LYS A 78 9.35 -2.93 -22.17
N THR A 79 8.88 -3.77 -23.08
CA THR A 79 7.53 -4.37 -23.03
C THR A 79 7.35 -5.31 -21.84
N LYS A 80 8.34 -6.17 -21.58
CA LYS A 80 8.31 -7.09 -20.42
C LYS A 80 8.35 -6.32 -19.10
N VAL A 81 9.18 -5.27 -19.01
CA VAL A 81 9.24 -4.41 -17.83
C VAL A 81 7.91 -3.69 -17.58
N LYS A 82 7.26 -3.16 -18.61
CA LYS A 82 5.92 -2.56 -18.48
C LYS A 82 4.89 -3.59 -17.98
N PHE A 83 4.89 -4.80 -18.55
CA PHE A 83 4.00 -5.87 -18.12
C PHE A 83 4.25 -6.26 -16.66
N LEU A 84 5.52 -6.41 -16.25
CA LEU A 84 5.88 -6.69 -14.86
C LEU A 84 5.36 -5.60 -13.92
N ILE A 85 5.57 -4.32 -14.24
CA ILE A 85 5.07 -3.20 -13.41
C ILE A 85 3.55 -3.29 -13.26
N LEU A 86 2.81 -3.56 -14.35
CA LEU A 86 1.36 -3.74 -14.27
C LEU A 86 0.96 -4.89 -13.35
N VAL A 87 1.64 -6.04 -13.44
CA VAL A 87 1.41 -7.18 -12.54
C VAL A 87 1.71 -6.81 -11.09
N LEU A 88 2.81 -6.11 -10.81
CA LEU A 88 3.14 -5.67 -9.46
C LEU A 88 2.07 -4.74 -8.88
N TRP A 89 1.57 -3.80 -9.67
CA TRP A 89 0.46 -2.94 -9.27
C TRP A 89 -0.81 -3.73 -8.95
N VAL A 90 -1.19 -4.69 -9.79
CA VAL A 90 -2.36 -5.54 -9.54
C VAL A 90 -2.20 -6.32 -8.24
N ILE A 91 -1.01 -6.89 -8.00
CA ILE A 91 -0.70 -7.59 -6.75
C ILE A 91 -0.85 -6.63 -5.55
N SER A 92 -0.32 -5.41 -5.63
CA SER A 92 -0.44 -4.40 -4.58
C SER A 92 -1.90 -3.99 -4.30
N PHE A 93 -2.70 -3.82 -5.35
CA PHE A 93 -4.12 -3.48 -5.21
C PHE A 93 -4.91 -4.62 -4.55
N VAL A 94 -4.67 -5.87 -4.96
CA VAL A 94 -5.33 -7.03 -4.38
C VAL A 94 -4.91 -7.22 -2.92
N SER A 95 -3.63 -7.06 -2.60
CA SER A 95 -3.15 -7.20 -1.22
C SER A 95 -3.60 -6.07 -0.31
N ALA A 96 -3.86 -4.87 -0.83
CA ALA A 96 -4.46 -3.77 -0.08
C ALA A 96 -5.99 -3.90 0.09
N GLY A 97 -6.66 -4.78 -0.66
CA GLY A 97 -8.11 -4.99 -0.62
C GLY A 97 -8.72 -5.18 0.79
N PRO A 98 -8.10 -5.96 1.70
CA PRO A 98 -8.57 -6.12 3.07
C PRO A 98 -8.76 -4.81 3.85
N ILE A 99 -8.03 -3.74 3.51
CA ILE A 99 -8.15 -2.43 4.17
C ILE A 99 -9.57 -1.88 4.13
N PHE A 100 -10.32 -2.11 3.05
CA PHE A 100 -11.70 -1.66 2.94
C PHE A 100 -12.64 -2.26 4.00
N VAL A 101 -12.30 -3.44 4.50
CA VAL A 101 -13.05 -4.14 5.56
C VAL A 101 -12.46 -3.82 6.93
N LEU A 102 -11.15 -3.67 7.02
CA LEU A 102 -10.44 -3.44 8.28
C LEU A 102 -10.66 -2.02 8.84
N VAL A 103 -10.78 -1.01 7.97
CA VAL A 103 -10.88 0.40 8.37
C VAL A 103 -12.26 0.96 8.07
N GLY A 104 -12.78 1.75 9.00
CA GLY A 104 -14.07 2.41 8.87
C GLY A 104 -14.19 3.61 9.79
N VAL A 105 -15.28 4.35 9.63
CA VAL A 105 -15.64 5.44 10.55
C VAL A 105 -16.54 4.89 11.65
N GLU A 106 -16.05 4.96 12.89
CA GLU A 106 -16.82 4.59 14.09
C GLU A 106 -17.13 5.84 14.93
N HIS A 107 -18.24 5.77 15.67
CA HIS A 107 -18.73 6.84 16.53
C HIS A 107 -19.08 6.28 17.91
N GLU A 108 -19.03 7.13 18.94
CA GLU A 108 -19.37 6.73 20.30
C GLU A 108 -20.90 6.62 20.46
N ASN A 109 -21.38 5.52 21.07
CA ASN A 109 -22.80 5.29 21.29
C ASN A 109 -23.34 6.28 22.34
N GLY A 110 -24.26 7.15 21.95
CA GLY A 110 -24.91 8.12 22.85
C GLY A 110 -24.50 9.59 22.63
N THR A 111 -23.60 9.88 21.71
CA THR A 111 -23.20 11.24 21.30
C THR A 111 -23.59 11.55 19.85
N ASN A 112 -23.60 12.84 19.49
CA ASN A 112 -23.82 13.24 18.10
C ASN A 112 -22.67 12.73 17.21
N PRO A 113 -22.95 12.05 16.09
CA PRO A 113 -21.92 11.49 15.22
C PRO A 113 -20.97 12.57 14.68
N LEU A 114 -21.46 13.80 14.45
CA LEU A 114 -20.63 14.91 13.95
C LEU A 114 -19.48 15.32 14.87
N ASP A 115 -19.59 15.07 16.18
CA ASP A 115 -18.59 15.47 17.17
C ASP A 115 -17.63 14.31 17.50
N THR A 116 -18.08 13.07 17.29
CA THR A 116 -17.35 11.86 17.66
C THR A 116 -17.04 10.95 16.47
N ASN A 117 -16.98 11.42 15.23
CA ASN A 117 -16.55 10.55 14.14
C ASN A 117 -15.04 10.30 14.19
N GLU A 118 -14.61 9.05 14.06
CA GLU A 118 -13.20 8.68 13.98
C GLU A 118 -12.93 7.68 12.86
N CYS A 119 -11.92 7.95 12.05
CA CYS A 119 -11.39 7.00 11.08
C CYS A 119 -10.43 6.04 11.81
N ARG A 120 -10.83 4.79 12.05
CA ARG A 120 -10.05 3.79 12.80
C ARG A 120 -10.17 2.39 12.22
N ILE A 121 -9.29 1.51 12.70
CA ILE A 121 -9.45 0.07 12.53
C ILE A 121 -10.71 -0.34 13.29
N THR A 122 -11.62 -1.04 12.61
CA THR A 122 -12.90 -1.49 13.17
C THR A 122 -12.70 -2.56 14.23
N GLU A 123 -13.60 -2.63 15.20
CA GLU A 123 -13.53 -3.66 16.24
C GLU A 123 -13.68 -5.08 15.65
N TYR A 124 -14.44 -5.19 14.55
CA TYR A 124 -14.56 -6.41 13.73
C TYR A 124 -13.22 -6.92 13.20
N ALA A 125 -12.32 -6.03 12.78
CA ALA A 125 -11.01 -6.39 12.25
C ALA A 125 -10.14 -7.13 13.27
N ILE A 126 -10.24 -6.73 14.54
CA ILE A 126 -9.46 -7.28 15.65
C ILE A 126 -9.95 -8.68 16.00
N HIS A 127 -11.27 -8.90 15.97
CA HIS A 127 -11.87 -10.17 16.40
C HIS A 127 -11.89 -11.26 15.30
N SER A 128 -11.80 -10.89 14.03
CA SER A 128 -11.95 -11.80 12.89
C SER A 128 -10.64 -12.49 12.42
N GLY A 129 -9.50 -12.19 13.04
CA GLY A 129 -8.18 -12.74 12.63
C GLY A 129 -7.68 -12.21 11.28
N LEU A 130 -8.43 -11.31 10.64
CA LEU A 130 -8.13 -10.72 9.34
C LEU A 130 -6.89 -9.81 9.42
N LEU A 131 -6.69 -9.19 10.58
CA LEU A 131 -5.50 -8.42 10.92
C LEU A 131 -4.24 -9.30 10.94
N THR A 132 -4.35 -10.54 11.42
CA THR A 132 -3.25 -11.53 11.37
C THR A 132 -2.88 -11.86 9.93
N ILE A 133 -3.87 -12.13 9.06
CA ILE A 133 -3.62 -12.41 7.63
C ILE A 133 -2.91 -11.23 6.97
N MET A 134 -3.37 -10.00 7.23
CA MET A 134 -2.74 -8.79 6.72
C MET A 134 -1.27 -8.67 7.18
N VAL A 135 -1.00 -8.86 8.47
CA VAL A 135 0.37 -8.82 9.02
C VAL A 135 1.27 -9.86 8.37
N TRP A 136 0.79 -11.08 8.15
CA TRP A 136 1.55 -12.11 7.45
C TRP A 136 1.83 -11.73 6.00
N THR A 137 0.84 -11.22 5.27
CA THR A 137 1.05 -10.76 3.89
C THR A 137 2.07 -9.64 3.82
N SER A 138 1.97 -8.62 4.68
CA SER A 138 2.93 -7.51 4.74
C SER A 138 4.34 -8.00 5.09
N SER A 139 4.44 -8.94 6.03
CA SER A 139 5.72 -9.56 6.40
C SER A 139 6.35 -10.26 5.21
N VAL A 140 5.56 -11.07 4.47
CA VAL A 140 6.04 -11.73 3.25
C VAL A 140 6.52 -10.70 2.23
N PHE A 141 5.76 -9.64 1.96
CA PHE A 141 6.20 -8.57 1.03
C PHE A 141 7.49 -7.88 1.47
N PHE A 142 7.68 -7.67 2.78
CA PHE A 142 8.89 -7.04 3.33
C PHE A 142 10.12 -7.95 3.23
N PHE A 143 9.97 -9.24 3.47
CA PHE A 143 11.09 -10.19 3.43
C PHE A 143 11.38 -10.73 2.02
N LEU A 144 10.42 -10.67 1.09
CA LEU A 144 10.61 -11.06 -0.31
C LEU A 144 11.85 -10.39 -0.95
N PRO A 145 12.10 -9.08 -0.80
CA PRO A 145 13.34 -8.46 -1.27
C PRO A 145 14.61 -9.06 -0.66
N VAL A 146 14.56 -9.50 0.60
CA VAL A 146 15.72 -10.07 1.30
C VAL A 146 16.02 -11.49 0.82
N PHE A 147 14.99 -12.29 0.52
CA PHE A 147 15.16 -13.67 0.05
C PHE A 147 15.40 -13.79 -1.46
N CYS A 148 15.03 -12.77 -2.24
CA CYS A 148 15.23 -12.75 -3.69
C CYS A 148 16.56 -12.12 -4.14
N LEU A 149 17.35 -11.54 -3.22
CA LEU A 149 18.70 -10.99 -3.44
C LEU A 149 19.78 -11.92 -2.88
#